data_AF-A0AAU0NXJ4-F1
#
_entry.id   AF-A0AAU0NXJ4-F1
#
_cell.length_a   1.000
_cell.length_b   1.000
_cell.length_c   1.000
_cell.angle_alpha   90.00
_cell.angle_beta   90.00
_cell.angle_gamma   90.00
#
_symmetry.space_group_name_H-M   'P 1'
#
loop_
_entity.id
_entity.type
_entity.pdbx_description
1 polymer ?
#
loop_
_entity_poly.entity_id
_entity_poly.type
_entity_poly.pdbx_seq_one_letter_code
_entity_poly.pdbx_strand_id
1 'polypeptide(L)'
;MISIDEVKYIAKLAKLKVTDEEAEKMAKDFEGILGHFASIDKFDLSGVDLNKYEDGLKSFVREDEVKVYEEKKKLFQNVKSMRDVYVEVPKIIE
;
A
#
# COMPACT_ATOMS: atom_id res chain seq x y z
N MET A 1 -16.25 -17.56 -3.16
CA MET A 1 -15.06 -18.41 -3.24
C MET A 1 -13.97 -17.68 -3.97
N ILE A 2 -12.88 -17.42 -3.27
CA ILE A 2 -11.69 -16.76 -3.80
C ILE A 2 -10.80 -17.83 -4.42
N SER A 3 -10.39 -17.62 -5.66
CA SER A 3 -9.48 -18.51 -6.38
C SER A 3 -8.01 -18.22 -6.02
N ILE A 4 -7.17 -19.24 -6.20
CA ILE A 4 -5.71 -19.10 -6.03
C ILE A 4 -5.15 -18.03 -6.99
N ASP A 5 -5.70 -17.94 -8.21
CA ASP A 5 -5.28 -16.95 -9.20
C ASP A 5 -5.59 -15.52 -8.76
N GLU A 6 -6.74 -15.28 -8.11
CA GLU A 6 -7.06 -13.98 -7.52
C GLU A 6 -6.09 -13.62 -6.38
N VAL A 7 -5.74 -14.59 -5.53
CA VAL A 7 -4.73 -14.36 -4.46
C VAL A 7 -3.39 -13.99 -5.07
N LYS A 8 -2.93 -14.72 -6.09
CA LYS A 8 -1.67 -14.43 -6.79
C LYS A 8 -1.71 -13.07 -7.49
N TYR A 9 -2.84 -12.70 -8.07
CA TYR A 9 -3.03 -11.40 -8.70
C TYR A 9 -2.91 -10.26 -7.69
N ILE A 10 -3.58 -10.36 -6.55
CA ILE A 10 -3.49 -9.37 -5.46
C ILE A 10 -2.06 -9.31 -4.90
N ALA A 11 -1.41 -10.47 -4.69
CA ALA A 11 -0.03 -10.52 -4.24
C ALA A 11 0.92 -9.82 -5.21
N LYS A 12 0.72 -9.98 -6.52
CA LYS A 12 1.49 -9.26 -7.56
C LYS A 12 1.31 -7.75 -7.48
N LEU A 13 0.09 -7.27 -7.24
CA LEU A 13 -0.18 -5.84 -7.04
C LEU A 13 0.54 -5.31 -5.79
N ALA A 14 0.53 -6.08 -4.71
CA ALA A 14 1.21 -5.77 -3.45
C ALA A 14 2.74 -5.98 -3.48
N LYS A 15 3.31 -6.44 -4.60
CA LYS A 15 4.74 -6.80 -4.75
C LYS A 15 5.19 -7.90 -3.78
N LEU A 16 4.29 -8.81 -3.43
CA LEU A 16 4.57 -9.99 -2.60
C LEU A 16 4.80 -11.21 -3.49
N LYS A 17 5.79 -12.02 -3.13
CA LYS A 17 5.97 -13.37 -3.67
C LYS A 17 5.26 -14.34 -2.74
N VAL A 18 4.40 -15.17 -3.30
CA VAL A 18 3.64 -16.18 -2.57
C VAL A 18 3.79 -17.51 -3.29
N THR A 19 3.98 -18.57 -2.52
CA THR A 19 3.93 -19.95 -3.02
C THR A 19 2.49 -20.41 -3.23
N ASP A 20 2.31 -21.53 -3.93
CA ASP A 20 0.97 -22.10 -4.15
C ASP A 20 0.31 -22.54 -2.83
N GLU A 21 1.09 -23.14 -1.93
CA GLU A 21 0.63 -23.56 -0.60
C GLU A 21 0.19 -22.35 0.26
N GLU A 22 0.95 -21.25 0.24
CA GLU A 22 0.57 -20.02 0.92
C GLU A 22 -0.68 -19.40 0.28
N ALA A 23 -0.79 -19.43 -1.04
CA ALA A 23 -1.94 -18.88 -1.75
C ALA A 23 -3.24 -19.66 -1.44
N GLU A 24 -3.17 -20.98 -1.32
CA GLU A 24 -4.31 -21.81 -0.88
C GLU A 24 -4.76 -21.47 0.55
N LYS A 25 -3.81 -21.28 1.46
CA LYS A 25 -4.11 -20.88 2.84
C LYS A 25 -4.74 -19.48 2.86
N MET A 26 -4.14 -18.52 2.15
CA MET A 26 -4.63 -17.15 2.05
C MET A 26 -6.02 -17.08 1.42
N ALA A 27 -6.34 -17.93 0.45
CA ALA A 27 -7.69 -17.98 -0.13
C ALA A 27 -8.76 -18.30 0.93
N LYS A 28 -8.47 -19.27 1.82
CA LYS A 28 -9.37 -19.62 2.94
C LYS A 28 -9.45 -18.49 3.97
N ASP A 29 -8.30 -17.91 4.32
CA ASP A 29 -8.25 -16.81 5.29
C ASP A 29 -9.03 -15.59 4.76
N PHE A 30 -8.86 -15.23 3.50
CA PHE A 30 -9.60 -14.14 2.87
C PHE A 30 -11.10 -14.42 2.76
N GLU A 31 -11.51 -15.67 2.49
CA GLU A 31 -12.93 -16.01 2.49
C GLU A 31 -13.56 -15.82 3.87
N GLY A 32 -12.85 -16.17 4.95
CA GLY A 32 -13.27 -15.88 6.32
C GLY A 32 -13.34 -14.38 6.62
N ILE A 33 -12.32 -13.62 6.22
CA ILE A 33 -12.27 -12.16 6.43
C ILE A 33 -13.40 -11.46 5.68
N LEU A 34 -13.59 -11.74 4.39
CA LEU A 34 -14.67 -11.12 3.61
C LEU A 34 -16.05 -11.56 4.10
N GLY A 35 -16.18 -12.83 4.53
CA GLY A 35 -17.41 -13.30 5.17
C GLY A 35 -17.75 -12.53 6.45
N HIS A 36 -16.74 -12.13 7.24
CA HIS A 36 -16.96 -11.25 8.39
C HIS A 36 -17.40 -9.84 7.96
N PHE A 37 -16.78 -9.28 6.92
CA PHE A 37 -17.14 -7.96 6.38
C PHE A 37 -18.55 -7.90 5.79
N ALA A 38 -19.12 -9.01 5.31
CA ALA A 38 -20.52 -9.07 4.86
C ALA A 38 -21.54 -8.70 5.95
N SER A 39 -21.13 -8.66 7.23
CA SER A 39 -21.98 -8.11 8.30
C SER A 39 -22.25 -6.61 8.15
N ILE A 40 -21.37 -5.86 7.46
CA ILE A 40 -21.53 -4.43 7.20
C ILE A 40 -22.69 -4.16 6.25
N ASP A 41 -22.97 -5.06 5.30
CA ASP A 41 -24.06 -4.92 4.32
C ASP A 41 -25.46 -4.89 4.96
N LYS A 42 -25.56 -5.28 6.24
CA LYS A 42 -26.83 -5.27 7.01
C LYS A 42 -27.21 -3.89 7.52
N PHE A 43 -26.30 -2.92 7.48
CA PHE A 43 -26.54 -1.58 7.97
C PHE A 43 -27.07 -0.68 6.86
N ASP A 44 -28.16 0.04 7.12
CA ASP A 44 -28.63 1.10 6.23
C ASP A 44 -27.74 2.33 6.40
N LEU A 45 -27.04 2.71 5.33
CA LEU A 45 -26.14 3.85 5.27
C LEU A 45 -26.71 5.02 4.44
N SER A 46 -27.97 4.95 3.99
CA SER A 46 -28.57 5.95 3.10
C SER A 46 -28.59 7.38 3.65
N GLY A 47 -28.63 7.53 4.98
CA GLY A 47 -28.58 8.83 5.67
C GLY A 47 -27.21 9.22 6.21
N VAL A 48 -26.16 8.44 5.93
CA VAL A 48 -24.80 8.71 6.43
C VAL A 48 -24.09 9.66 5.48
N ASP A 49 -23.74 10.84 5.99
CA ASP A 49 -22.87 11.78 5.29
C ASP A 49 -21.42 11.26 5.28
N LEU A 50 -20.96 10.82 4.11
CA LEU A 50 -19.58 10.36 3.89
C LEU A 50 -18.56 11.50 4.04
N ASN A 51 -19.00 12.75 3.91
CA ASN A 51 -18.17 13.95 3.96
C ASN A 51 -18.12 14.58 5.37
N LYS A 52 -18.66 13.91 6.38
CA LYS A 52 -18.73 14.41 7.77
C LYS A 52 -17.36 14.83 8.37
N TYR A 53 -16.26 14.32 7.82
CA TYR A 53 -14.89 14.66 8.24
C TYR A 53 -14.19 15.67 7.31
N GLU A 54 -14.85 16.15 6.26
CA GLU A 54 -14.33 17.21 5.39
C GLU A 54 -14.46 18.60 6.02
N ASP A 55 -15.23 18.71 7.10
CA ASP A 55 -15.45 19.97 7.81
C ASP A 55 -14.14 20.45 8.44
N GLY A 56 -13.56 21.51 7.86
CA GLY A 56 -12.28 22.08 8.27
C GLY A 56 -11.05 21.62 7.48
N LEU A 57 -11.19 20.76 6.46
CA LEU A 57 -10.12 20.48 5.48
C LEU A 57 -9.92 21.72 4.60
N LYS A 58 -9.13 22.68 5.10
CA LYS A 58 -8.60 23.77 4.27
C LYS A 58 -7.35 23.28 3.57
N SER A 59 -7.22 23.57 2.28
CA SER A 59 -5.96 23.35 1.57
C SER A 59 -4.87 24.22 2.21
N PHE A 60 -3.82 23.57 2.69
CA PHE A 60 -2.61 24.26 3.14
C PHE A 60 -1.59 24.23 2.02
N VAL A 61 -1.09 25.40 1.65
CA VAL A 61 0.00 25.53 0.67
C VAL A 61 1.31 25.74 1.40
N ARG A 62 2.38 25.16 0.85
CA ARG A 62 3.75 25.43 1.29
C ARG A 62 4.27 26.60 0.46
N GLU A 63 4.86 27.59 1.11
CA GLU A 63 5.57 28.69 0.44
C GLU A 63 6.67 28.16 -0.48
N ASP A 64 6.85 28.81 -1.63
CA ASP A 64 7.84 28.43 -2.65
C ASP A 64 9.24 28.94 -2.30
N GLU A 65 9.79 28.39 -1.22
CA GLU A 65 11.12 28.73 -0.72
C GLU A 65 12.09 27.56 -0.88
N VAL A 66 13.32 27.87 -1.30
CA VAL A 66 14.41 26.88 -1.41
C VAL A 66 14.91 26.52 -0.01
N LYS A 67 14.93 25.22 0.30
CA LYS A 67 15.54 24.67 1.53
C LYS A 67 16.63 23.68 1.18
N VAL A 68 17.88 24.00 1.50
CA VAL A 68 19.02 23.13 1.23
C VAL A 68 19.15 22.10 2.34
N TYR A 69 19.25 20.83 1.96
CA TYR A 69 19.57 19.74 2.88
C TYR A 69 21.08 19.47 2.88
N GLU A 70 21.75 19.90 3.95
CA GLU A 70 23.23 19.88 4.03
C GLU A 70 23.80 18.46 4.23
N GLU A 71 23.08 17.60 4.94
CA GLU A 71 23.59 16.31 5.41
C GLU A 71 23.39 15.17 4.41
N LYS A 72 23.85 15.33 3.16
CA LYS A 72 23.63 14.36 2.06
C LYS A 72 23.98 12.91 2.42
N LYS A 73 25.00 12.70 3.27
CA LYS A 73 25.39 11.36 3.76
C LYS A 73 24.27 10.66 4.55
N LYS A 74 23.46 11.41 5.31
CA LYS A 74 22.33 10.84 6.07
C LYS A 74 21.23 10.27 5.18
N LEU A 75 21.10 10.74 3.94
CA LEU A 75 20.14 10.18 2.98
C LEU A 75 20.40 8.70 2.67
N PHE A 76 21.66 8.27 2.79
CA PHE A 76 22.09 6.92 2.43
C PHE A 76 22.32 6.01 3.65
N GLN A 77 22.08 6.49 4.87
CA GLN A 77 22.41 5.74 6.10
C GLN A 77 21.74 4.37 6.20
N ASN A 78 20.59 4.19 5.56
CA ASN A 78 19.81 2.94 5.56
C ASN A 78 19.81 2.25 4.18
N VAL A 79 20.61 2.73 3.23
CA VAL A 79 20.66 2.16 1.88
C VAL A 79 21.50 0.89 1.89
N LYS A 80 20.94 -0.20 1.36
CA LYS A 80 21.60 -1.51 1.33
C LYS A 80 22.82 -1.56 0.39
N SER A 81 22.70 -0.97 -0.81
CA SER A 81 23.79 -0.91 -1.79
C SER A 81 23.83 0.46 -2.45
N MET A 82 25.04 0.99 -2.63
CA MET A 82 25.27 2.30 -3.22
C MET A 82 26.45 2.26 -4.17
N ARG A 83 26.39 3.08 -5.20
CA ARG A 83 27.49 3.36 -6.11
C ARG A 83 27.65 4.87 -6.21
N ASP A 84 28.75 5.39 -5.66
CA ASP A 84 29.00 6.82 -5.51
C ASP A 84 27.85 7.57 -4.83
N VAL A 85 27.07 8.35 -5.59
CA VAL A 85 25.91 9.13 -5.11
C VAL A 85 24.57 8.50 -5.49
N TYR A 86 24.57 7.25 -5.96
CA TYR A 86 23.38 6.55 -6.45
C TYR A 86 23.02 5.36 -5.57
N VAL A 87 21.71 5.14 -5.40
CA VAL A 87 21.18 3.88 -4.85
C VAL A 87 21.28 2.83 -5.94
N GLU A 88 21.97 1.73 -5.66
CA GLU A 88 22.11 0.63 -6.61
C GLU A 88 20.93 -0.32 -6.50
N VAL A 89 20.25 -0.55 -7.62
CA VAL A 89 19.11 -1.47 -7.75
C VAL A 89 19.32 -2.39 -8.95
N PRO A 90 18.68 -3.57 -8.98
CA PRO A 90 18.66 -4.41 -10.18
C PRO A 90 18.16 -3.62 -11.39
N LYS A 91 18.78 -3.84 -12.55
CA LYS A 91 18.37 -3.20 -13.79
C LYS A 91 16.91 -3.56 -14.07
N ILE A 92 16.09 -2.54 -14.37
CA ILE A 92 14.72 -2.74 -14.84
C ILE A 92 14.83 -3.24 -16.29
N ILE A 93 14.35 -4.46 -16.52
CA ILE A 93 14.27 -5.08 -17.84
C ILE A 93 12.78 -5.21 -18.16
N GLU A 94 12.41 -4.91 -19.41
CA GLU A 94 11.06 -5.08 -19.94
C GLU A 94 10.84 -6.50 -20.45
#